data_AF-A0A7W0NQK4-F1
#
_entry.id   AF-A0A7W0NQK4-F1
#
_cell.length_a   1.000
_cell.length_b   1.000
_cell.length_c   1.000
_cell.angle_alpha   90.00
_cell.angle_beta   90.00
_cell.angle_gamma   90.00
#
_symmetry.space_group_name_H-M   'P 1'
#
loop_
_entity.id
_entity.type
_entity.pdbx_description
1 polymer ?
#
loop_
_entity_poly.entity_id
_entity_poly.type
_entity_poly.pdbx_seq_one_letter_code
_entity_poly.pdbx_strand_id
1 'polypeptide(L)'
;MLILALSVISGFGNPVAPLSAVSRKAHGTAGVFDVVLPLTGPTGVECRSGGSFGNHQIIVTFGAPVTFTSASVTSGIADVSSASVSGAIVTVNLNGVANGQSITVTLFGVADGTASNDVILPMTLVAGDTTGDGSVNSSDISQTKSRSGQVVSASNFRSDVNVDGSINSSDISFVKSKSGTAVNPFAGDALDDPDGDRVPSIYETANGTSPYDSSRLPAPHLIVDPTIATETDTTKKTIQAAVNAAPDLTTDPNRWTIIEVRLGTYAEKVTIDNRHIFLMAAHGQGDVPTITGGLNGSAITILQGGCVVDGFNIQLNEQIPAGGGNQHGVYVQTDTAGERVVLLNCAIRNAYGYSYCAFNG
;
A
#
# COMPACT_ATOMS: atom_id res chain seq x y z
N MET A 1 48.89 22.89 -30.30
CA MET A 1 48.97 22.73 -28.84
C MET A 1 47.69 23.30 -28.25
N LEU A 2 46.63 22.48 -28.19
CA LEU A 2 45.34 22.89 -27.68
C LEU A 2 45.29 22.50 -26.20
N ILE A 3 45.42 23.48 -25.31
CA ILE A 3 45.25 23.29 -23.87
C ILE A 3 43.75 23.15 -23.64
N LEU A 4 43.27 21.93 -23.41
CA LEU A 4 41.95 21.71 -22.83
C LEU A 4 42.04 22.15 -21.36
N ALA A 5 41.44 23.30 -21.05
CA ALA A 5 41.16 23.66 -19.66
C ALA A 5 40.05 22.73 -19.16
N LEU A 6 40.44 21.71 -18.40
CA LEU A 6 39.50 20.92 -17.60
C LEU A 6 39.04 21.80 -16.43
N SER A 7 37.90 22.48 -16.61
CA SER A 7 37.18 23.07 -15.48
C SER A 7 36.59 21.94 -14.65
N VAL A 8 37.28 21.54 -13.58
CA VAL A 8 36.63 20.80 -12.51
C VAL A 8 35.73 21.82 -11.82
N ILE A 9 34.43 21.76 -12.08
CA ILE A 9 33.44 22.48 -11.27
C ILE A 9 33.52 21.84 -9.87
N SER A 10 34.32 22.42 -8.98
CA SER A 10 34.45 22.00 -7.58
C SER A 10 33.23 22.46 -6.76
N GLY A 11 32.04 22.05 -7.16
CA GLY A 11 30.77 22.59 -6.66
C GLY A 11 29.78 21.57 -6.09
N PHE A 12 30.02 20.27 -6.20
CA PHE A 12 29.21 19.27 -5.51
C PHE A 12 30.03 18.70 -4.36
N GLY A 13 29.86 19.26 -3.16
CA GLY A 13 30.29 18.57 -1.94
C GLY A 13 29.68 17.17 -1.92
N ASN A 14 30.41 16.20 -1.35
CA ASN A 14 29.88 14.84 -1.20
C ASN A 14 28.55 14.92 -0.44
N PRO A 15 27.45 14.28 -0.90
CA PRO A 15 26.17 14.37 -0.21
C PRO A 15 26.32 13.97 1.25
N VAL A 16 25.64 14.70 2.13
CA VAL A 16 25.54 14.41 3.55
C VAL A 16 24.83 13.07 3.70
N ALA A 17 25.61 12.06 4.09
CA ALA A 17 25.14 10.69 4.27
C ALA A 17 25.20 10.30 5.76
N PRO A 18 24.15 9.67 6.30
CA PRO A 18 24.22 9.10 7.64
C PRO A 18 25.19 7.91 7.69
N LEU A 19 25.80 7.69 8.85
CA LEU A 19 26.62 6.51 9.15
C LEU A 19 25.75 5.33 9.63
N SER A 20 24.66 5.62 10.35
CA SER A 20 23.74 4.60 10.84
C SER A 20 22.36 5.17 11.11
N ALA A 21 21.33 4.33 10.97
CA ALA A 21 19.99 4.57 11.50
C ALA A 21 19.54 3.37 12.34
N VAL A 22 18.81 3.64 13.42
CA VAL A 22 18.27 2.60 14.31
C VAL A 22 16.88 2.98 14.81
N SER A 23 16.04 1.98 15.09
CA SER A 23 14.84 2.15 15.91
C SER A 23 15.17 1.85 17.37
N ARG A 24 15.01 2.84 18.26
CA ARG A 24 15.45 2.80 19.65
C ARG A 24 14.29 2.68 20.61
N LYS A 25 14.37 1.75 21.58
CA LYS A 25 13.40 1.65 22.69
C LYS A 25 14.07 1.24 24.00
N ALA A 26 13.49 1.67 25.12
CA ALA A 26 13.92 1.34 26.48
C ALA A 26 13.05 0.23 27.07
N HIS A 27 13.65 -0.91 27.40
CA HIS A 27 13.03 -2.13 27.90
C HIS A 27 12.98 -2.16 29.42
N GLY A 28 12.21 -1.25 30.01
CA GLY A 28 12.14 -1.08 31.47
C GLY A 28 13.54 -0.90 32.09
N THR A 29 13.88 -1.76 33.05
CA THR A 29 15.19 -1.74 33.73
C THR A 29 16.29 -2.50 32.98
N ALA A 30 15.96 -3.24 31.92
CA ALA A 30 16.92 -3.99 31.12
C ALA A 30 17.79 -3.08 30.23
N GLY A 31 17.40 -1.82 30.06
CA GLY A 31 18.16 -0.79 29.35
C GLY A 31 17.58 -0.45 27.98
N VAL A 32 18.38 0.20 27.15
CA VAL A 32 17.99 0.68 25.82
C VAL A 32 18.57 -0.23 24.76
N PHE A 33 17.74 -0.63 23.81
CA PHE A 33 18.12 -1.49 22.71
C PHE A 33 17.70 -0.91 21.36
N ASP A 34 18.54 -1.16 20.36
CA ASP A 34 18.44 -0.61 19.03
C ASP A 34 18.19 -1.74 18.02
N VAL A 35 17.14 -1.60 17.22
CA VAL A 35 16.96 -2.38 15.98
C VAL A 35 17.65 -1.61 14.87
N VAL A 36 18.60 -2.25 14.19
CA VAL A 36 19.30 -1.64 13.06
C VAL A 36 18.33 -1.39 11.90
N LEU A 37 18.38 -0.19 11.33
CA LEU A 37 17.69 0.18 10.10
C LEU A 37 18.75 0.39 9.02
N PRO A 38 19.08 -0.64 8.22
CA PRO A 38 20.14 -0.56 7.23
C PRO A 38 19.90 0.58 6.23
N LEU A 39 20.93 1.38 6.01
CA LEU A 39 20.89 2.49 5.04
C LEU A 39 21.00 2.00 3.59
N THR A 40 21.35 0.73 3.40
CA THR A 40 21.41 0.03 2.11
C THR A 40 20.96 -1.42 2.32
N GLY A 41 20.41 -2.05 1.27
CA GLY A 41 19.91 -3.42 1.35
C GLY A 41 18.52 -3.52 1.99
N PRO A 42 18.13 -4.72 2.47
CA PRO A 42 16.82 -4.94 3.08
C PRO A 42 16.58 -4.04 4.30
N THR A 43 15.38 -3.47 4.38
CA THR A 43 14.97 -2.63 5.51
C THR A 43 14.88 -3.45 6.80
N GLY A 44 15.30 -2.85 7.92
CA GLY A 44 15.18 -3.49 9.23
C GLY A 44 13.73 -3.53 9.71
N VAL A 45 13.31 -4.65 10.30
CA VAL A 45 11.97 -4.83 10.86
C VAL A 45 11.97 -4.51 12.35
N GLU A 46 11.25 -3.46 12.74
CA GLU A 46 10.90 -3.20 14.13
C GLU A 46 9.76 -4.13 14.54
N CYS A 47 9.97 -4.86 15.63
CA CYS A 47 9.08 -5.93 16.10
C CYS A 47 8.38 -5.59 17.41
N ARG A 48 8.89 -4.58 18.11
CA ARG A 48 8.43 -4.18 19.44
C ARG A 48 7.23 -3.27 19.32
N SER A 49 6.30 -3.42 20.25
CA SER A 49 5.10 -2.60 20.34
C SER A 49 5.43 -1.09 20.42
N GLY A 50 4.63 -0.28 19.73
CA GLY A 50 4.57 1.17 19.92
C GLY A 50 3.67 1.60 21.09
N GLY A 51 3.11 0.63 21.82
CA GLY A 51 2.01 0.88 22.75
C GLY A 51 0.72 1.29 22.02
N SER A 52 -0.26 1.80 22.76
CA SER A 52 -1.58 2.16 22.21
C SER A 52 -1.56 3.28 21.16
N PHE A 53 -0.46 4.05 21.10
CA PHE A 53 -0.31 5.18 20.18
C PHE A 53 0.65 4.90 19.02
N GLY A 54 1.18 3.67 18.88
CA GLY A 54 2.11 3.35 17.78
C GLY A 54 3.39 4.21 17.83
N ASN A 55 3.95 4.43 19.01
CA ASN A 55 5.10 5.31 19.20
C ASN A 55 6.43 4.60 18.90
N HIS A 56 7.27 5.22 18.08
CA HIS A 56 8.61 4.71 17.74
C HIS A 56 9.62 5.86 17.72
N GLN A 57 10.90 5.55 17.92
CA GLN A 57 11.97 6.55 17.85
C GLN A 57 13.04 6.08 16.87
N ILE A 58 13.33 6.91 15.88
CA ILE A 58 14.44 6.71 14.95
C ILE A 58 15.60 7.59 15.40
N ILE A 59 16.77 6.98 15.54
CA ILE A 59 18.03 7.69 15.79
C ILE A 59 18.90 7.57 14.56
N VAL A 60 19.34 8.71 14.03
CA VAL A 60 20.22 8.81 12.86
C VAL A 60 21.53 9.44 13.30
N THR A 61 22.64 8.81 12.96
CA THR A 61 23.99 9.29 13.30
C THR A 61 24.74 9.65 12.03
N PHE A 62 25.31 10.84 11.99
CA PHE A 62 26.14 11.36 10.89
C PHE A 62 27.62 11.38 11.27
N GLY A 63 28.50 11.57 10.27
CA GLY A 63 29.95 11.66 10.51
C GLY A 63 30.43 13.00 11.07
N ALA A 64 29.60 14.04 10.94
CA ALA A 64 29.86 15.40 11.42
C ALA A 64 28.57 15.99 12.01
N PRO A 65 28.66 17.08 12.80
CA PRO A 65 27.48 17.82 13.21
C PRO A 65 26.64 18.27 12.01
N VAL A 66 25.31 18.12 12.12
CA VAL A 66 24.38 18.50 11.05
C VAL A 66 23.28 19.42 11.55
N THR A 67 22.65 20.12 10.63
CA THR A 67 21.32 20.75 10.79
C THR A 67 20.35 20.11 9.80
N PHE A 68 19.05 20.33 9.98
CA PHE A 68 18.02 19.94 9.03
C PHE A 68 16.84 20.92 9.12
N THR A 69 16.03 21.01 8.06
CA THR A 69 14.89 21.94 7.98
C THR A 69 13.65 21.37 8.66
N SER A 70 13.30 20.13 8.30
CA SER A 70 12.12 19.45 8.82
C SER A 70 12.25 17.93 8.65
N ALA A 71 11.41 17.18 9.37
CA ALA A 71 11.28 15.74 9.22
C ALA A 71 9.80 15.42 8.97
N SER A 72 9.49 14.58 7.99
CA SER A 72 8.13 14.08 7.77
C SER A 72 8.14 12.62 7.34
N VAL A 73 7.01 11.96 7.56
CA VAL A 73 6.71 10.69 6.90
C VAL A 73 6.28 11.03 5.47
N THR A 74 6.97 10.47 4.48
CA THR A 74 6.72 10.71 3.05
C THR A 74 6.08 9.51 2.36
N SER A 75 6.02 8.36 3.04
CA SER A 75 5.31 7.16 2.60
C SER A 75 4.92 6.31 3.82
N GLY A 76 3.75 5.68 3.75
CA GLY A 76 3.17 4.89 4.84
C GLY A 76 2.38 5.71 5.86
N ILE A 77 1.76 5.03 6.82
CA ILE A 77 0.85 5.60 7.82
C ILE A 77 1.59 5.82 9.12
N ALA A 78 2.01 7.06 9.37
CA ALA A 78 2.64 7.50 10.60
C ALA A 78 2.73 9.03 10.62
N ASP A 79 2.92 9.60 11.80
CA ASP A 79 3.19 11.02 11.99
C ASP A 79 4.54 11.23 12.67
N VAL A 80 5.22 12.33 12.32
CA VAL A 80 6.38 12.81 13.09
C VAL A 80 5.87 13.70 14.23
N SER A 81 5.87 13.16 15.45
CA SER A 81 5.48 13.92 16.64
C SER A 81 6.52 14.98 17.05
N SER A 82 7.81 14.70 16.85
CA SER A 82 8.89 15.66 17.03
C SER A 82 10.18 15.20 16.36
N ALA A 83 11.03 16.14 15.97
CA ALA A 83 12.38 15.89 15.50
C ALA A 83 13.35 16.91 16.09
N SER A 84 14.55 16.46 16.45
CA SER A 84 15.59 17.32 17.05
C SER A 84 16.97 16.85 16.63
N VAL A 85 17.94 17.75 16.65
CA VAL A 85 19.35 17.45 16.37
C VAL A 85 20.24 17.90 17.52
N SER A 86 21.24 17.09 17.84
CA SER A 86 22.30 17.41 18.79
C SER A 86 23.64 16.94 18.24
N GLY A 87 24.47 17.87 17.80
CA GLY A 87 25.71 17.56 17.10
C GLY A 87 25.43 16.72 15.85
N ALA A 88 25.96 15.51 15.80
CA ALA A 88 25.82 14.59 14.67
C ALA A 88 24.63 13.62 14.79
N ILE A 89 23.79 13.77 15.82
CA ILE A 89 22.70 12.84 16.12
C ILE A 89 21.37 13.53 15.89
N VAL A 90 20.57 12.99 14.99
CA VAL A 90 19.16 13.38 14.77
C VAL A 90 18.27 12.34 15.45
N THR A 91 17.35 12.82 16.27
CA THR A 91 16.30 12.03 16.92
C THR A 91 14.96 12.39 16.31
N VAL A 92 14.25 11.39 15.77
CA VAL A 92 12.89 11.53 15.22
C VAL A 92 11.95 10.66 16.05
N ASN A 93 10.94 11.28 16.66
CA ASN A 93 9.88 10.57 17.38
C ASN A 93 8.65 10.47 16.50
N LEU A 94 8.16 9.25 16.32
CA LEU A 94 6.97 8.91 15.55
C LEU A 94 5.82 8.55 16.47
N ASN A 95 4.60 8.80 16.01
CA ASN A 95 3.36 8.31 16.58
C ASN A 95 2.43 7.84 15.46
N GLY A 96 1.38 7.11 15.82
CA GLY A 96 0.38 6.63 14.87
C GLY A 96 0.94 5.65 13.83
N VAL A 97 2.10 5.02 14.09
CA VAL A 97 2.68 4.08 13.11
C VAL A 97 1.79 2.84 13.04
N ALA A 98 1.10 2.66 11.91
CA ALA A 98 0.28 1.47 11.66
C ALA A 98 1.16 0.20 11.59
N ASN A 99 0.59 -0.94 11.94
CA ASN A 99 1.29 -2.23 11.94
C ASN A 99 1.27 -2.89 10.55
N GLY A 100 2.27 -3.71 10.23
CA GLY A 100 2.27 -4.51 8.98
C GLY A 100 2.66 -3.72 7.72
N GLN A 101 3.48 -2.67 7.86
CA GLN A 101 3.82 -1.77 6.77
C GLN A 101 5.31 -1.40 6.73
N SER A 102 5.73 -0.79 5.63
CA SER A 102 6.97 -0.02 5.56
C SER A 102 6.66 1.45 5.43
N ILE A 103 7.34 2.28 6.23
CA ILE A 103 7.27 3.74 6.16
C ILE A 103 8.58 4.30 5.63
N THR A 104 8.49 5.48 5.04
CA THR A 104 9.66 6.30 4.69
C THR A 104 9.63 7.59 5.48
N VAL A 105 10.66 7.85 6.26
CA VAL A 105 10.88 9.15 6.92
C VAL A 105 11.93 9.92 6.12
N THR A 106 11.62 11.15 5.74
CA THR A 106 12.56 12.05 5.07
C THR A 106 12.97 13.17 6.01
N LEU A 107 14.27 13.35 6.18
CA LEU A 107 14.86 14.55 6.75
C LEU A 107 15.16 15.52 5.60
N PHE A 108 14.50 16.67 5.59
CA PHE A 108 14.67 17.67 4.53
C PHE A 108 15.78 18.65 4.84
N GLY A 109 16.56 18.99 3.81
CA GLY A 109 17.61 20.00 3.89
C GLY A 109 18.66 19.70 4.97
N VAL A 110 19.08 18.45 5.09
CA VAL A 110 20.18 18.09 6.01
C VAL A 110 21.44 18.79 5.53
N ALA A 111 22.19 19.44 6.41
CA ALA A 111 23.39 20.18 6.06
C ALA A 111 24.50 19.97 7.10
N ASP A 112 25.75 19.78 6.64
CA ASP A 112 26.93 19.60 7.50
C ASP A 112 27.85 20.84 7.53
N GLY A 113 27.36 21.95 6.98
CA GLY A 113 28.12 23.19 6.77
C GLY A 113 28.91 23.25 5.46
N THR A 114 28.97 22.15 4.70
CA THR A 114 29.66 22.07 3.39
C THR A 114 28.75 21.62 2.25
N ALA A 115 27.86 20.66 2.51
CA ALA A 115 26.88 20.14 1.58
C ALA A 115 25.48 20.18 2.20
N SER A 116 24.45 20.11 1.36
CA SER A 116 23.08 19.90 1.81
C SER A 116 22.27 19.07 0.83
N ASN A 117 21.48 18.14 1.36
CA ASN A 117 20.57 17.26 0.64
C ASN A 117 19.50 16.70 1.58
N ASP A 118 18.46 16.11 1.02
CA ASP A 118 17.50 15.32 1.78
C ASP A 118 18.08 13.95 2.12
N VAL A 119 17.67 13.39 3.25
CA VAL A 119 18.07 12.05 3.71
C VAL A 119 16.81 11.20 3.89
N ILE A 120 16.77 10.08 3.17
CA ILE A 120 15.63 9.16 3.11
C ILE A 120 15.92 7.96 4.02
N LEU A 121 14.99 7.64 4.92
CA LEU A 121 15.14 6.63 5.96
C LEU A 121 13.96 5.66 5.91
N PRO A 122 14.11 4.47 5.28
CA PRO A 122 13.09 3.45 5.32
C PRO A 122 13.06 2.73 6.67
N MET A 123 11.87 2.38 7.14
CA MET A 123 11.64 1.56 8.33
C MET A 123 10.46 0.62 8.09
N THR A 124 10.63 -0.65 8.42
CA THR A 124 9.55 -1.64 8.37
C THR A 124 9.04 -1.90 9.79
N LEU A 125 7.71 -1.94 9.98
CA LEU A 125 7.09 -2.25 11.27
C LEU A 125 6.17 -3.47 11.14
N VAL A 126 6.54 -4.54 11.85
CA VAL A 126 5.71 -5.74 12.02
C VAL A 126 5.78 -6.17 13.49
N ALA A 127 4.85 -5.67 14.29
CA ALA A 127 4.77 -5.98 15.71
C ALA A 127 4.64 -7.50 15.92
N GLY A 128 5.58 -8.09 16.64
CA GLY A 128 5.65 -9.53 16.90
C GLY A 128 6.60 -10.32 15.98
N ASP A 129 7.15 -9.73 14.93
CA ASP A 129 8.15 -10.38 14.05
C ASP A 129 9.54 -10.38 14.70
N THR A 130 9.70 -11.26 15.69
CA THR A 130 10.93 -11.38 16.46
C THR A 130 12.10 -11.88 15.62
N THR A 131 11.84 -12.63 14.54
CA THR A 131 12.86 -13.12 13.60
C THR A 131 13.35 -12.05 12.64
N GLY A 132 12.52 -11.03 12.36
CA GLY A 132 12.81 -9.95 11.42
C GLY A 132 12.69 -10.38 9.96
N ASP A 133 11.88 -11.38 9.65
CA ASP A 133 11.69 -11.90 8.29
C ASP A 133 10.57 -11.21 7.50
N GLY A 134 9.89 -10.24 8.12
CA GLY A 134 8.77 -9.50 7.57
C GLY A 134 7.42 -10.16 7.79
N SER A 135 7.33 -11.24 8.58
CA SER A 135 6.08 -11.93 8.88
C SER A 135 6.02 -12.39 10.33
N VAL A 136 4.82 -12.50 10.89
CA VAL A 136 4.61 -13.10 12.21
C VAL A 136 4.02 -14.47 12.03
N ASN A 137 4.80 -15.49 12.36
CA ASN A 137 4.38 -16.87 12.19
C ASN A 137 4.83 -17.76 13.37
N SER A 138 4.71 -19.08 13.19
CA SER A 138 5.08 -20.05 14.24
C SER A 138 6.56 -19.98 14.66
N SER A 139 7.44 -19.46 13.80
CA SER A 139 8.86 -19.26 14.08
C SER A 139 9.06 -18.19 15.15
N ASP A 140 8.34 -17.06 15.08
CA ASP A 140 8.40 -15.99 16.09
C ASP A 140 7.89 -16.45 17.44
N ILE A 141 6.77 -17.18 17.43
CA ILE A 141 6.18 -17.76 18.64
C ILE A 141 7.20 -18.71 19.28
N SER A 142 7.85 -19.56 18.48
CA SER A 142 8.83 -20.54 18.94
C SER A 142 10.10 -19.86 19.46
N GLN A 143 10.61 -18.84 18.77
CA GLN A 143 11.76 -18.05 19.20
C GLN A 143 11.49 -17.36 20.53
N THR A 144 10.36 -16.66 20.65
CA THR A 144 9.97 -15.97 21.88
C THR A 144 9.78 -16.95 23.03
N LYS A 145 9.15 -18.09 22.78
CA LYS A 145 8.97 -19.14 23.78
C LYS A 145 10.30 -19.75 24.24
N SER A 146 11.26 -19.95 23.34
CA SER A 146 12.59 -20.48 23.69
C SER A 146 13.40 -19.52 24.58
N ARG A 147 13.08 -18.23 24.53
CA ARG A 147 13.73 -17.16 25.30
C ARG A 147 12.98 -16.79 26.59
N SER A 148 11.79 -17.34 26.80
CA SER A 148 10.98 -17.07 28.00
C SER A 148 11.75 -17.38 29.28
N GLY A 149 11.77 -16.43 30.22
CA GLY A 149 12.47 -16.51 31.49
C GLY A 149 13.97 -16.17 31.43
N GLN A 150 14.52 -15.91 30.24
CA GLN A 150 15.89 -15.39 30.10
C GLN A 150 15.93 -13.89 30.42
N VAL A 151 17.07 -13.44 30.93
CA VAL A 151 17.34 -11.99 31.11
C VAL A 151 17.42 -11.31 29.75
N VAL A 152 16.77 -10.15 29.63
CA VAL A 152 16.83 -9.32 28.41
C VAL A 152 18.24 -8.78 28.20
N SER A 153 18.73 -8.90 26.97
CA SER A 153 20.08 -8.52 26.55
C SER A 153 20.09 -8.19 25.05
N ALA A 154 21.25 -7.72 24.56
CA ALA A 154 21.42 -7.36 23.15
C ALA A 154 21.17 -8.53 22.16
N SER A 155 21.21 -9.79 22.61
CA SER A 155 20.99 -10.96 21.74
C SER A 155 19.53 -11.43 21.68
N ASN A 156 18.66 -10.99 22.62
CA ASN A 156 17.30 -11.52 22.76
C ASN A 156 16.22 -10.44 22.98
N PHE A 157 16.57 -9.16 23.09
CA PHE A 157 15.61 -8.07 23.32
C PHE A 157 14.47 -8.00 22.31
N ARG A 158 14.66 -8.51 21.08
CA ARG A 158 13.58 -8.62 20.08
C ARG A 158 12.40 -9.49 20.54
N SER A 159 12.62 -10.39 21.50
CA SER A 159 11.56 -11.23 22.09
C SER A 159 10.89 -10.61 23.32
N ASP A 160 11.37 -9.47 23.79
CA ASP A 160 10.67 -8.61 24.76
C ASP A 160 9.88 -7.56 23.95
N VAL A 161 8.79 -8.04 23.35
CA VAL A 161 8.01 -7.30 22.34
C VAL A 161 7.08 -6.27 22.98
N ASN A 162 6.72 -6.45 24.25
CA ASN A 162 5.96 -5.48 25.03
C ASN A 162 6.87 -4.44 25.72
N VAL A 163 8.20 -4.65 25.69
CA VAL A 163 9.22 -3.69 26.12
C VAL A 163 9.19 -3.47 27.65
N ASP A 164 8.81 -4.48 28.41
CA ASP A 164 8.70 -4.40 29.88
C ASP A 164 10.00 -4.80 30.61
N GLY A 165 10.99 -5.31 29.88
CA GLY A 165 12.27 -5.76 30.42
C GLY A 165 12.27 -7.23 30.85
N SER A 166 11.23 -8.01 30.56
CA SER A 166 11.10 -9.42 30.93
C SER A 166 10.46 -10.26 29.82
N ILE A 167 11.22 -11.17 29.21
CA ILE A 167 10.67 -12.09 28.19
C ILE A 167 9.83 -13.18 28.87
N ASN A 168 8.51 -13.17 28.69
CA ASN A 168 7.60 -14.09 29.37
C ASN A 168 6.34 -14.46 28.57
N SER A 169 5.34 -15.04 29.23
CA SER A 169 4.07 -15.44 28.59
C SER A 169 3.28 -14.28 27.98
N SER A 170 3.48 -13.06 28.46
CA SER A 170 2.88 -11.85 27.90
C SER A 170 3.42 -11.56 26.50
N ASP A 171 4.73 -11.68 26.29
CA ASP A 171 5.35 -11.58 24.96
C ASP A 171 4.86 -12.67 24.02
N ILE A 172 4.83 -13.92 24.50
CA ILE A 172 4.33 -15.04 23.70
C ILE A 172 2.87 -14.80 23.28
N SER A 173 2.04 -14.27 24.19
CA SER A 173 0.65 -13.96 23.91
C SER A 173 0.51 -12.79 22.94
N PHE A 174 1.37 -11.78 23.05
CA PHE A 174 1.45 -10.68 22.10
C PHE A 174 1.81 -11.19 20.70
N VAL A 175 2.90 -11.96 20.55
CA VAL A 175 3.30 -12.52 19.25
C VAL A 175 2.19 -13.40 18.66
N LYS A 176 1.55 -14.24 19.47
CA LYS A 176 0.39 -15.04 19.02
C LYS A 176 -0.76 -14.19 18.52
N SER A 177 -1.08 -13.10 19.21
CA SER A 177 -2.15 -12.17 18.79
C SER A 177 -1.84 -11.45 17.47
N LYS A 178 -0.59 -11.48 17.03
CA LYS A 178 -0.12 -10.87 15.77
C LYS A 178 0.18 -11.91 14.69
N SER A 179 0.04 -13.21 14.95
CA SER A 179 0.27 -14.26 13.97
C SER A 179 -0.57 -14.02 12.71
N GLY A 180 0.04 -14.13 11.53
CA GLY A 180 -0.57 -13.82 10.24
C GLY A 180 -0.37 -12.37 9.80
N THR A 181 0.09 -11.47 10.67
CA THR A 181 0.57 -10.15 10.24
C THR A 181 1.83 -10.35 9.40
N ALA A 182 1.93 -9.67 8.27
CA ALA A 182 3.17 -9.53 7.55
C ALA A 182 3.33 -8.07 7.10
N VAL A 183 4.55 -7.67 6.75
CA VAL A 183 4.71 -6.54 5.83
C VAL A 183 3.93 -6.94 4.60
N ASN A 184 3.05 -6.08 4.11
CA ASN A 184 2.62 -6.23 2.73
C ASN A 184 3.92 -6.22 1.88
N PRO A 185 4.34 -7.36 1.27
CA PRO A 185 5.60 -7.44 0.53
C PRO A 185 5.61 -6.48 -0.66
N PHE A 186 4.46 -5.89 -0.94
CA PHE A 186 4.29 -4.81 -1.86
C PHE A 186 3.68 -3.60 -1.11
N ALA A 187 4.48 -2.54 -0.98
CA ALA A 187 3.93 -1.19 -1.13
C ALA A 187 3.25 -0.97 -2.53
N GLY A 188 3.08 -2.03 -3.34
CA GLY A 188 2.51 -2.10 -4.67
C GLY A 188 1.52 -3.26 -4.91
N ASP A 189 0.86 -3.78 -3.86
CA ASP A 189 -0.44 -4.46 -4.02
C ASP A 189 -1.48 -3.73 -3.17
N ALA A 190 -1.56 -2.43 -3.45
CA ALA A 190 -2.62 -1.53 -3.04
C ALA A 190 -4.03 -2.12 -3.28
N LEU A 191 -4.14 -3.10 -4.19
CA LEU A 191 -5.37 -3.73 -4.62
C LEU A 191 -5.64 -5.07 -3.93
N ASP A 192 -4.84 -5.47 -2.94
CA ASP A 192 -5.14 -6.59 -2.05
C ASP A 192 -6.24 -6.24 -1.04
N ASP A 193 -6.97 -7.27 -0.60
CA ASP A 193 -8.03 -7.25 0.41
C ASP A 193 -7.62 -8.15 1.60
N PRO A 194 -6.92 -7.59 2.62
CA PRO A 194 -6.36 -8.36 3.73
C PRO A 194 -7.37 -8.89 4.73
N ASP A 195 -8.53 -8.24 4.87
CA ASP A 195 -9.57 -8.64 5.83
C ASP A 195 -10.72 -9.45 5.20
N GLY A 196 -10.72 -9.57 3.86
CA GLY A 196 -11.60 -10.44 3.10
C GLY A 196 -13.01 -9.85 2.91
N ASP A 197 -13.16 -8.53 3.06
CA ASP A 197 -14.44 -7.84 2.93
C ASP A 197 -14.80 -7.47 1.48
N ARG A 198 -13.91 -7.80 0.55
CA ARG A 198 -13.92 -7.56 -0.91
C ARG A 198 -13.57 -6.13 -1.32
N VAL A 199 -13.17 -5.26 -0.40
CA VAL A 199 -12.73 -3.90 -0.72
C VAL A 199 -11.20 -3.85 -0.73
N PRO A 200 -10.57 -3.42 -1.84
CA PRO A 200 -9.12 -3.34 -1.87
C PRO A 200 -8.57 -2.24 -0.95
N SER A 201 -7.41 -2.50 -0.35
CA SER A 201 -6.81 -1.71 0.74
C SER A 201 -6.66 -0.21 0.43
N ILE A 202 -6.32 0.13 -0.81
CA ILE A 202 -6.17 1.53 -1.24
C ILE A 202 -7.50 2.24 -1.39
N TYR A 203 -8.55 1.54 -1.81
CA TYR A 203 -9.90 2.10 -1.88
C TYR A 203 -10.46 2.34 -0.48
N GLU A 204 -10.09 1.54 0.50
CA GLU A 204 -10.44 1.79 1.89
C GLU A 204 -9.69 2.98 2.48
N THR A 205 -8.36 2.94 2.39
CA THR A 205 -7.49 3.98 2.97
C THR A 205 -7.81 5.35 2.36
N ALA A 206 -8.00 5.43 1.04
CA ALA A 206 -8.35 6.67 0.36
C ALA A 206 -9.76 7.18 0.71
N ASN A 207 -10.66 6.32 1.19
CA ASN A 207 -12.03 6.67 1.57
C ASN A 207 -12.27 6.66 3.09
N GLY A 208 -11.18 6.63 3.89
CA GLY A 208 -11.23 6.83 5.34
C GLY A 208 -11.67 5.60 6.15
N THR A 209 -11.58 4.40 5.57
CA THR A 209 -11.78 3.13 6.27
C THR A 209 -10.47 2.37 6.45
N SER A 210 -10.50 1.29 7.23
CA SER A 210 -9.30 0.58 7.67
C SER A 210 -9.21 -0.76 6.94
N PRO A 211 -8.12 -1.04 6.21
CA PRO A 211 -7.92 -2.27 5.41
C PRO A 211 -7.67 -3.56 6.18
N TYR A 212 -8.07 -3.55 7.45
CA TYR A 212 -7.89 -4.62 8.42
C TYR A 212 -9.11 -4.78 9.32
N ASP A 213 -10.23 -4.10 8.99
CA ASP A 213 -11.48 -4.08 9.74
C ASP A 213 -12.68 -4.26 8.80
N SER A 214 -12.94 -5.51 8.45
CA SER A 214 -14.08 -5.97 7.64
C SER A 214 -15.47 -5.50 8.09
N SER A 215 -15.59 -4.84 9.26
CA SER A 215 -16.85 -4.25 9.72
C SER A 215 -17.07 -2.82 9.22
N ARG A 216 -16.06 -2.20 8.61
CA ARG A 216 -16.04 -0.79 8.24
C ARG A 216 -15.85 -0.59 6.74
N LEU A 217 -16.89 -0.87 5.97
CA LEU A 217 -16.87 -0.66 4.52
C LEU A 217 -17.02 0.82 4.14
N PRO A 218 -16.25 1.33 3.17
CA PRO A 218 -16.48 2.65 2.60
C PRO A 218 -17.79 2.65 1.78
N ALA A 219 -18.54 3.74 1.84
CA ALA A 219 -19.77 3.88 1.04
C ALA A 219 -19.43 4.02 -0.46
N PRO A 220 -20.21 3.40 -1.37
CA PRO A 220 -20.02 3.61 -2.80
C PRO A 220 -20.31 5.07 -3.16
N HIS A 221 -19.49 5.65 -4.04
CA HIS A 221 -19.70 7.01 -4.53
C HIS A 221 -20.82 7.07 -5.56
N LEU A 222 -20.93 6.00 -6.36
CA LEU A 222 -21.87 5.86 -7.44
C LEU A 222 -22.55 4.49 -7.34
N ILE A 223 -23.85 4.47 -7.59
CA ILE A 223 -24.65 3.25 -7.68
C ILE A 223 -25.17 3.14 -9.11
N VAL A 224 -25.02 1.97 -9.72
CA VAL A 224 -25.59 1.67 -11.03
C VAL A 224 -26.79 0.76 -10.83
N ASP A 225 -27.97 1.21 -11.22
CA ASP A 225 -29.22 0.45 -11.12
C ASP A 225 -30.03 0.64 -12.41
N PRO A 226 -30.23 -0.40 -13.23
CA PRO A 226 -30.88 -0.28 -14.53
C PRO A 226 -32.40 -0.11 -14.39
N THR A 227 -32.96 -0.33 -13.19
CA THR A 227 -34.40 -0.30 -12.92
C THR A 227 -34.93 1.10 -12.58
N ILE A 228 -34.05 2.04 -12.26
CA ILE A 228 -34.45 3.40 -11.87
C ILE A 228 -35.12 4.13 -13.05
N ALA A 229 -36.04 5.05 -12.76
CA ALA A 229 -36.70 5.82 -13.81
C ALA A 229 -35.81 6.97 -14.33
N THR A 230 -35.17 7.68 -13.40
CA THR A 230 -34.39 8.90 -13.65
C THR A 230 -33.06 8.81 -12.92
N GLU A 231 -31.98 9.22 -13.59
CA GLU A 231 -30.64 9.26 -12.99
C GLU A 231 -30.48 10.46 -12.04
N THR A 232 -29.57 10.32 -11.08
CA THR A 232 -29.13 11.39 -10.17
C THR A 232 -27.62 11.58 -10.31
N ASP A 233 -27.04 12.51 -9.55
CA ASP A 233 -25.58 12.71 -9.55
C ASP A 233 -24.83 11.46 -9.09
N THR A 234 -25.38 10.71 -8.15
CA THR A 234 -24.77 9.52 -7.53
C THR A 234 -25.40 8.19 -7.96
N THR A 235 -26.45 8.21 -8.78
CA THR A 235 -27.12 6.98 -9.24
C THR A 235 -27.37 7.02 -10.74
N LYS A 236 -26.84 6.03 -11.47
CA LYS A 236 -26.88 5.96 -12.94
C LYS A 236 -27.57 4.69 -13.41
N LYS A 237 -28.09 4.69 -14.65
CA LYS A 237 -28.68 3.50 -15.27
C LYS A 237 -27.64 2.56 -15.86
N THR A 238 -26.55 3.13 -16.36
CA THR A 238 -25.51 2.38 -17.07
C THR A 238 -24.18 2.50 -16.35
N ILE A 239 -23.33 1.49 -16.52
CA ILE A 239 -22.00 1.43 -15.91
C ILE A 239 -21.12 2.53 -16.52
N GLN A 240 -21.16 2.73 -17.85
CA GLN A 240 -20.37 3.78 -18.49
C GLN A 240 -20.76 5.18 -18.00
N ALA A 241 -22.03 5.44 -17.73
CA ALA A 241 -22.47 6.73 -17.20
C ALA A 241 -21.92 6.98 -15.78
N ALA A 242 -21.80 5.94 -14.96
CA ALA A 242 -21.16 6.05 -13.65
C ALA A 242 -19.65 6.28 -13.77
N VAL A 243 -18.95 5.53 -14.64
CA VAL A 243 -17.52 5.76 -14.89
C VAL A 243 -17.25 7.19 -15.34
N ASN A 244 -18.07 7.75 -16.23
CA ASN A 244 -17.93 9.13 -16.70
C ASN A 244 -18.23 10.18 -15.62
N ALA A 245 -19.07 9.85 -14.64
CA ALA A 245 -19.41 10.73 -13.53
C ALA A 245 -18.32 10.76 -12.44
N ALA A 246 -17.43 9.76 -12.39
CA ALA A 246 -16.28 9.77 -11.51
C ALA A 246 -15.25 10.84 -11.94
N PRO A 247 -14.64 11.59 -11.01
CA PRO A 247 -13.57 12.54 -11.34
C PRO A 247 -12.41 11.84 -12.05
N ASP A 248 -11.81 12.52 -13.01
CA ASP A 248 -10.61 12.02 -13.67
C ASP A 248 -9.34 12.35 -12.86
N LEU A 249 -8.25 11.63 -13.11
CA LEU A 249 -6.98 11.82 -12.40
C LEU A 249 -6.27 13.12 -12.80
N THR A 250 -6.72 13.80 -13.85
CA THR A 250 -6.23 15.14 -14.20
C THR A 250 -6.78 16.19 -13.24
N THR A 251 -8.05 16.04 -12.84
CA THR A 251 -8.75 16.98 -11.97
C THR A 251 -8.60 16.63 -10.48
N ASP A 252 -8.54 15.35 -10.16
CA ASP A 252 -8.32 14.85 -8.79
C ASP A 252 -7.35 13.64 -8.80
N PRO A 253 -6.03 13.89 -8.76
CA PRO A 253 -5.01 12.84 -8.91
C PRO A 253 -4.95 11.82 -7.77
N ASN A 254 -5.63 12.10 -6.65
CA ASN A 254 -5.66 11.21 -5.48
C ASN A 254 -7.00 10.47 -5.33
N ARG A 255 -7.86 10.50 -6.37
CA ARG A 255 -9.22 9.99 -6.28
C ARG A 255 -9.33 8.49 -6.53
N TRP A 256 -9.84 7.76 -5.54
CA TRP A 256 -10.15 6.32 -5.64
C TRP A 256 -11.66 6.08 -5.57
N THR A 257 -12.29 5.89 -6.73
CA THR A 257 -13.75 5.87 -6.83
C THR A 257 -14.33 4.46 -6.81
N ILE A 258 -15.16 4.19 -5.81
CA ILE A 258 -15.98 2.98 -5.71
C ILE A 258 -17.33 3.15 -6.44
N ILE A 259 -17.62 2.23 -7.36
CA ILE A 259 -18.90 2.13 -8.09
C ILE A 259 -19.55 0.79 -7.77
N GLU A 260 -20.72 0.81 -7.14
CA GLU A 260 -21.51 -0.39 -6.89
C GLU A 260 -22.51 -0.64 -8.04
N VAL A 261 -22.56 -1.86 -8.57
CA VAL A 261 -23.45 -2.23 -9.68
C VAL A 261 -24.49 -3.23 -9.22
N ARG A 262 -25.77 -2.83 -9.25
CA ARG A 262 -26.91 -3.66 -8.86
C ARG A 262 -27.14 -4.81 -9.86
N LEU A 263 -27.91 -5.81 -9.45
CA LEU A 263 -28.24 -6.94 -10.31
C LEU A 263 -28.98 -6.47 -11.55
N GLY A 264 -28.54 -6.92 -12.72
CA GLY A 264 -29.14 -6.54 -14.00
C GLY A 264 -28.35 -7.08 -15.19
N THR A 265 -28.90 -6.86 -16.38
CA THR A 265 -28.21 -7.09 -17.65
C THR A 265 -27.89 -5.73 -18.28
N TYR A 266 -26.61 -5.49 -18.51
CA TYR A 266 -26.07 -4.24 -19.02
C TYR A 266 -25.57 -4.47 -20.44
N ALA A 267 -26.38 -4.06 -21.40
CA ALA A 267 -26.08 -4.13 -22.83
C ALA A 267 -25.28 -2.90 -23.27
N GLU A 268 -24.02 -2.84 -22.82
CA GLU A 268 -23.13 -1.71 -23.07
C GLU A 268 -21.66 -2.15 -23.18
N LYS A 269 -20.81 -1.21 -23.58
CA LYS A 269 -19.37 -1.32 -23.45
C LYS A 269 -18.92 -0.41 -22.32
N VAL A 270 -17.96 -0.89 -21.54
CA VAL A 270 -17.39 -0.13 -20.43
C VAL A 270 -15.93 0.16 -20.74
N THR A 271 -15.57 1.44 -20.81
CA THR A 271 -14.19 1.91 -20.93
C THR A 271 -13.84 2.68 -19.66
N ILE A 272 -12.75 2.27 -19.01
CA ILE A 272 -12.17 2.95 -17.85
C ILE A 272 -10.83 3.55 -18.29
N ASP A 273 -10.77 4.88 -18.37
CA ASP A 273 -9.60 5.65 -18.71
C ASP A 273 -9.36 6.77 -17.69
N ASN A 274 -8.08 7.11 -17.48
CA ASN A 274 -7.66 8.24 -16.64
C ASN A 274 -8.37 8.33 -15.27
N ARG A 275 -8.69 7.18 -14.64
CA ARG A 275 -9.48 7.05 -13.41
C ARG A 275 -9.09 5.79 -12.64
N HIS A 276 -8.96 5.89 -11.32
CA HIS A 276 -8.90 4.72 -10.44
C HIS A 276 -10.33 4.30 -10.04
N ILE A 277 -10.84 3.24 -10.68
CA ILE A 277 -12.19 2.72 -10.45
C ILE A 277 -12.16 1.33 -9.81
N PHE A 278 -12.85 1.20 -8.68
CA PHE A 278 -13.28 -0.09 -8.15
C PHE A 278 -14.72 -0.33 -8.56
N LEU A 279 -14.90 -1.19 -9.57
CA LEU A 279 -16.20 -1.63 -10.06
C LEU A 279 -16.62 -2.88 -9.32
N MET A 280 -17.58 -2.74 -8.40
CA MET A 280 -18.00 -3.79 -7.48
C MET A 280 -19.44 -4.21 -7.78
N ALA A 281 -19.68 -5.50 -7.96
CA ALA A 281 -21.04 -6.01 -8.01
C ALA A 281 -21.72 -5.98 -6.63
N ALA A 282 -22.95 -5.45 -6.58
CA ALA A 282 -23.78 -5.46 -5.39
C ALA A 282 -24.06 -6.90 -4.94
N HIS A 283 -24.08 -7.12 -3.62
CA HIS A 283 -24.29 -8.45 -3.04
C HIS A 283 -25.72 -8.95 -3.27
N GLY A 284 -25.84 -10.18 -3.78
CA GLY A 284 -27.08 -10.96 -3.89
C GLY A 284 -26.78 -12.45 -3.77
N GLN A 285 -27.76 -13.26 -3.33
CA GLN A 285 -27.57 -14.70 -3.14
C GLN A 285 -27.38 -15.43 -4.49
N GLY A 286 -26.13 -15.53 -4.94
CA GLY A 286 -25.70 -16.42 -6.03
C GLY A 286 -25.75 -15.84 -7.45
N ASP A 287 -26.42 -14.71 -7.67
CA ASP A 287 -26.47 -14.04 -8.97
C ASP A 287 -25.61 -12.78 -9.00
N VAL A 288 -24.93 -12.56 -10.13
CA VAL A 288 -24.06 -11.40 -10.39
C VAL A 288 -24.55 -10.59 -11.58
N PRO A 289 -24.31 -9.27 -11.62
CA PRO A 289 -24.58 -8.44 -12.79
C PRO A 289 -23.93 -9.01 -14.05
N THR A 290 -24.66 -8.95 -15.16
CA THR A 290 -24.15 -9.41 -16.46
C THR A 290 -23.89 -8.24 -17.39
N ILE A 291 -22.67 -8.13 -17.92
CA ILE A 291 -22.28 -7.17 -18.95
C ILE A 291 -22.20 -7.93 -20.27
N THR A 292 -23.02 -7.55 -21.26
CA THR A 292 -23.14 -8.32 -22.51
C THR A 292 -22.33 -7.77 -23.68
N GLY A 293 -21.56 -6.69 -23.45
CA GLY A 293 -20.84 -5.97 -24.49
C GLY A 293 -21.78 -5.31 -25.52
N GLY A 294 -21.19 -4.82 -26.61
CA GLY A 294 -21.92 -4.34 -27.80
C GLY A 294 -21.13 -4.61 -29.10
N LEU A 295 -21.76 -4.40 -30.26
CA LEU A 295 -21.16 -4.63 -31.59
C LEU A 295 -19.74 -4.04 -31.72
N ASN A 296 -18.76 -4.85 -32.12
CA ASN A 296 -17.36 -4.48 -32.41
C ASN A 296 -16.57 -3.87 -31.23
N GLY A 297 -15.78 -4.67 -30.53
CA GLY A 297 -14.88 -4.25 -29.45
C GLY A 297 -15.01 -5.12 -28.21
N SER A 298 -14.33 -4.74 -27.13
CA SER A 298 -14.37 -5.50 -25.87
C SER A 298 -15.54 -5.08 -24.98
N ALA A 299 -16.07 -6.01 -24.18
CA ALA A 299 -17.16 -5.68 -23.25
C ALA A 299 -16.68 -4.74 -22.15
N ILE A 300 -15.47 -4.98 -21.62
CA ILE A 300 -14.75 -4.04 -20.74
C ILE A 300 -13.37 -3.73 -21.35
N THR A 301 -13.01 -2.45 -21.36
CA THR A 301 -11.69 -1.93 -21.75
C THR A 301 -11.12 -1.12 -20.60
N ILE A 302 -9.94 -1.50 -20.09
CA ILE A 302 -9.27 -0.83 -18.98
C ILE A 302 -7.96 -0.26 -19.47
N LEU A 303 -7.84 1.07 -19.41
CA LEU A 303 -6.70 1.84 -19.89
C LEU A 303 -5.88 2.47 -18.77
N GLN A 304 -6.40 2.46 -17.53
CA GLN A 304 -5.72 2.97 -16.34
C GLN A 304 -5.34 1.82 -15.39
N GLY A 305 -4.15 1.90 -14.79
CA GLY A 305 -3.78 1.02 -13.67
C GLY A 305 -4.60 1.32 -12.41
N GLY A 306 -4.43 0.57 -11.34
CA GLY A 306 -5.16 0.79 -10.08
C GLY A 306 -6.64 0.37 -10.11
N CYS A 307 -7.14 -0.14 -11.24
CA CYS A 307 -8.55 -0.51 -11.40
C CYS A 307 -8.82 -1.94 -10.92
N VAL A 308 -9.97 -2.14 -10.28
CA VAL A 308 -10.44 -3.45 -9.81
C VAL A 308 -11.85 -3.69 -10.32
N VAL A 309 -12.10 -4.88 -10.86
CA VAL A 309 -13.43 -5.33 -11.27
C VAL A 309 -13.75 -6.61 -10.52
N ASP A 310 -14.80 -6.58 -9.69
CA ASP A 310 -15.15 -7.68 -8.80
C ASP A 310 -16.60 -8.15 -8.97
N GLY A 311 -16.77 -9.45 -9.29
CA GLY A 311 -18.04 -10.14 -9.19
C GLY A 311 -18.99 -9.97 -10.38
N PHE A 312 -18.51 -10.07 -11.62
CA PHE A 312 -19.34 -9.90 -12.82
C PHE A 312 -19.41 -11.14 -13.72
N ASN A 313 -20.54 -11.35 -14.38
CA ASN A 313 -20.59 -12.18 -15.58
C ASN A 313 -20.35 -11.29 -16.81
N ILE A 314 -19.26 -11.53 -17.53
CA ILE A 314 -18.87 -10.74 -18.70
C ILE A 314 -19.05 -11.62 -19.91
N GLN A 315 -20.09 -11.35 -20.70
CA GLN A 315 -20.49 -12.18 -21.82
C GLN A 315 -20.40 -11.40 -23.12
N LEU A 316 -19.82 -11.99 -24.16
CA LEU A 316 -19.94 -11.47 -25.52
C LEU A 316 -21.13 -12.14 -26.21
N ASN A 317 -22.19 -11.38 -26.48
CA ASN A 317 -23.47 -11.94 -26.91
C ASN A 317 -23.74 -11.96 -28.43
N GLU A 318 -22.85 -11.45 -29.28
CA GLU A 318 -23.21 -11.23 -30.68
C GLU A 318 -22.24 -11.85 -31.69
N GLN A 319 -22.79 -12.50 -32.71
CA GLN A 319 -22.05 -13.04 -33.85
C GLN A 319 -21.64 -11.88 -34.76
N ILE A 320 -20.35 -11.70 -35.02
CA ILE A 320 -19.86 -10.56 -35.82
C ILE A 320 -19.71 -10.97 -37.29
N PRO A 321 -20.12 -10.12 -38.24
CA PRO A 321 -19.88 -10.34 -39.68
C PRO A 321 -18.40 -10.60 -39.99
N ALA A 322 -18.11 -11.44 -40.99
CA ALA A 322 -16.76 -11.78 -41.41
C ALA A 322 -15.90 -10.51 -41.65
N GLY A 323 -14.84 -10.31 -40.85
CA GLY A 323 -13.92 -9.17 -40.93
C GLY A 323 -13.90 -8.21 -39.73
N GLY A 324 -14.66 -8.47 -38.66
CA GLY A 324 -14.58 -7.70 -37.40
C GLY A 324 -13.24 -7.89 -36.66
N GLY A 325 -12.66 -6.81 -36.14
CA GLY A 325 -11.34 -6.77 -35.49
C GLY A 325 -11.22 -7.52 -34.15
N ASN A 326 -10.12 -7.28 -33.41
CA ASN A 326 -9.81 -7.94 -32.12
C ASN A 326 -10.92 -7.68 -31.07
N GLN A 327 -11.53 -8.74 -30.57
CA GLN A 327 -12.62 -8.68 -29.58
C GLN A 327 -12.31 -9.55 -28.37
N HIS A 328 -12.54 -8.99 -27.20
CA HIS A 328 -12.25 -9.64 -25.92
C HIS A 328 -13.41 -9.45 -24.94
N GLY A 329 -13.61 -10.38 -24.02
CA GLY A 329 -14.50 -10.10 -22.88
C GLY A 329 -13.95 -8.91 -22.09
N VAL A 330 -12.66 -8.98 -21.77
CA VAL A 330 -11.91 -7.89 -21.13
C VAL A 330 -10.64 -7.58 -21.92
N TYR A 331 -10.38 -6.31 -22.19
CA TYR A 331 -9.13 -5.81 -22.77
C TYR A 331 -8.44 -4.88 -21.78
N VAL A 332 -7.16 -5.13 -21.51
CA VAL A 332 -6.35 -4.31 -20.61
C VAL A 332 -5.14 -3.78 -21.38
N GLN A 333 -4.99 -2.46 -21.39
CA GLN A 333 -3.83 -1.77 -21.94
C GLN A 333 -3.52 -0.55 -21.09
N THR A 334 -2.62 -0.71 -20.12
CA THR A 334 -2.22 0.37 -19.22
C THR A 334 -0.94 1.03 -19.71
N ASP A 335 -0.90 2.35 -19.75
CA ASP A 335 0.31 3.13 -20.09
C ASP A 335 1.14 3.53 -18.84
N THR A 336 0.60 3.29 -17.65
CA THR A 336 1.17 3.72 -16.38
C THR A 336 2.05 2.63 -15.77
N ALA A 337 3.37 2.84 -15.77
CA ALA A 337 4.31 1.90 -15.17
C ALA A 337 4.11 1.80 -13.64
N GLY A 338 3.89 0.57 -13.14
CA GLY A 338 3.85 0.28 -11.70
C GLY A 338 2.46 0.10 -11.09
N GLU A 339 1.38 0.39 -11.81
CA GLU A 339 0.01 0.14 -11.37
C GLU A 339 -0.59 -1.10 -12.06
N ARG A 340 -1.37 -1.90 -11.32
CA ARG A 340 -1.95 -3.17 -11.80
C ARG A 340 -3.45 -3.04 -12.04
N VAL A 341 -4.02 -3.95 -12.82
CA VAL A 341 -5.46 -4.14 -12.95
C VAL A 341 -5.82 -5.51 -12.39
N VAL A 342 -6.85 -5.57 -11.55
CA VAL A 342 -7.28 -6.83 -10.91
C VAL A 342 -8.71 -7.19 -11.33
N LEU A 343 -8.89 -8.46 -11.71
CA LEU A 343 -10.17 -9.07 -12.02
C LEU A 343 -10.45 -10.14 -10.95
N LEU A 344 -11.45 -9.92 -10.09
CA LEU A 344 -11.83 -10.82 -9.01
C LEU A 344 -13.23 -11.36 -9.25
N ASN A 345 -13.46 -12.64 -8.94
CA ASN A 345 -14.78 -13.28 -8.99
C ASN A 345 -15.56 -13.05 -10.30
N CYS A 346 -14.85 -12.82 -11.42
CA CYS A 346 -15.44 -12.54 -12.71
C CYS A 346 -15.53 -13.81 -13.55
N ALA A 347 -16.71 -14.09 -14.09
CA ALA A 347 -16.92 -15.13 -15.08
C ALA A 347 -16.91 -14.52 -16.48
N ILE A 348 -15.83 -14.75 -17.24
CA ILE A 348 -15.74 -14.27 -18.62
C ILE A 348 -16.19 -15.39 -19.56
N ARG A 349 -17.28 -15.15 -20.30
CA ARG A 349 -17.89 -16.12 -21.21
C ARG A 349 -17.83 -15.60 -22.65
N ASN A 350 -17.49 -16.50 -23.57
CA ASN A 350 -17.49 -16.22 -24.99
C ASN A 350 -18.30 -17.28 -25.73
N ALA A 351 -19.31 -16.85 -26.49
CA ALA A 351 -20.17 -17.73 -27.26
C ALA A 351 -19.55 -18.17 -28.62
N TYR A 352 -18.46 -17.56 -29.08
CA TYR A 352 -17.98 -17.70 -30.47
C TYR A 352 -16.47 -17.97 -30.64
N GLY A 353 -15.76 -18.39 -29.59
CA GLY A 353 -14.37 -18.87 -29.70
C GLY A 353 -13.27 -17.80 -29.78
N TYR A 354 -13.56 -16.54 -29.41
CA TYR A 354 -12.53 -15.49 -29.31
C TYR A 354 -11.81 -15.47 -27.95
N SER A 355 -10.66 -14.81 -27.88
CA SER A 355 -9.86 -14.69 -26.65
C SER A 355 -10.66 -14.00 -25.53
N TYR A 356 -10.85 -14.72 -24.41
CA TYR A 356 -11.57 -14.22 -23.22
C TYR A 356 -11.00 -12.89 -22.71
N CYS A 357 -9.68 -12.79 -22.71
CA CYS A 357 -8.92 -11.63 -22.27
C CYS A 357 -7.77 -11.34 -23.24
N ALA A 358 -7.38 -10.07 -23.34
CA ALA A 358 -6.11 -9.68 -23.92
C ALA A 358 -5.44 -8.60 -23.06
N PHE A 359 -4.11 -8.73 -22.95
CA PHE A 359 -3.25 -7.87 -22.15
C PHE A 359 -2.16 -7.34 -23.08
N ASN A 360 -2.05 -6.02 -23.17
CA ASN A 360 -0.99 -5.35 -23.91
C ASN A 360 -0.28 -4.41 -22.95
N GLY A 361 0.97 -4.73 -22.61
CA GLY A 361 1.79 -3.99 -21.65
C GLY A 361 2.96 -3.30 -22.32
#